data_AF-A0A413WGB6-F1
#
_entry.id   AF-A0A413WGB6-F1
#
_cell.length_a   1.000
_cell.length_b   1.000
_cell.length_c   1.000
_cell.angle_alpha   90.00
_cell.angle_beta   90.00
_cell.angle_gamma   90.00
#
_symmetry.space_group_name_H-M   'P 1'
#
loop_
_entity.id
_entity.type
_entity.pdbx_description
1 polymer ?
#
loop_
_entity_poly.entity_id
_entity_poly.type
_entity_poly.pdbx_seq_one_letter_code
_entity_poly.pdbx_strand_id
1 'polypeptide(L)'
;MSDIGVTHSPRYDIDMCLREDETIFEKMEISYDDFRNHPEPVEVLKSYYRPLLSEGQTLWWMGNDEVATPPVLTMWNALEKDAEEYYTAKGFALFPELIAGDSRTKYTRMVFWLVTNHGVINHALRDKYSGGGRKDFTINGVEYQGKPKVLYILNCKKNLVKELILQADHEELREHWEEEYIYEGDERLRQWINLVASQGDVEMSLLYHMFEV
;
A
#
# COMPACT_ATOMS: atom_id res chain seq x y z
N MET A 1 31.24 -22.30 6.57
CA MET A 1 31.07 -21.65 5.25
C MET A 1 29.76 -22.16 4.69
N SER A 2 28.78 -21.30 4.46
CA SER A 2 27.38 -21.70 4.21
C SER A 2 26.71 -21.05 3.00
N ASP A 3 27.38 -20.19 2.23
CA ASP A 3 26.89 -19.85 0.89
C ASP A 3 27.95 -19.13 0.02
N ILE A 4 27.81 -19.24 -1.30
CA ILE A 4 28.57 -18.45 -2.30
C ILE A 4 27.54 -17.64 -3.10
N GLY A 5 27.46 -16.34 -2.84
CA GLY A 5 26.67 -15.41 -3.63
C GLY A 5 27.43 -14.94 -4.86
N VAL A 6 26.77 -14.90 -6.02
CA VAL A 6 27.32 -14.26 -7.22
C VAL A 6 27.39 -12.75 -6.97
N THR A 7 28.57 -12.23 -6.70
CA THR A 7 28.81 -10.79 -6.64
C THR A 7 28.93 -10.24 -8.06
N HIS A 8 27.79 -9.97 -8.69
CA HIS A 8 27.81 -8.93 -9.71
C HIS A 8 27.96 -7.61 -8.95
N SER A 9 29.16 -7.02 -8.93
CA SER A 9 29.29 -5.61 -8.54
C SER A 9 28.28 -4.82 -9.38
N PRO A 10 27.45 -3.96 -8.77
CA PRO A 10 26.51 -3.15 -9.52
C PRO A 10 27.29 -2.38 -10.58
N ARG A 11 26.86 -2.52 -11.84
CA ARG A 11 27.39 -1.69 -12.94
C ARG A 11 26.60 -0.40 -12.90
N TYR A 12 27.25 0.67 -12.45
CA TYR A 12 26.70 2.02 -12.56
C TYR A 12 26.78 2.44 -14.03
N ASP A 13 25.65 2.90 -14.57
CA ASP A 13 25.64 3.58 -15.86
C ASP A 13 25.98 5.04 -15.59
N ILE A 14 27.24 5.42 -15.89
CA ILE A 14 27.76 6.77 -15.67
C ILE A 14 27.96 7.39 -17.03
N ASP A 15 27.11 8.34 -17.38
CA ASP A 15 27.29 9.16 -18.57
C ASP A 15 28.42 10.18 -18.31
N MET A 16 29.61 9.87 -18.82
CA MET A 16 30.79 10.73 -18.71
C MET A 16 30.79 11.89 -19.74
N CYS A 17 29.79 11.95 -20.61
CA CYS A 17 29.63 13.00 -21.61
C CYS A 17 28.62 14.09 -21.16
N LEU A 18 28.09 13.99 -19.94
CA LEU A 18 27.21 15.01 -19.36
C LEU A 18 27.94 16.35 -19.31
N ARG A 19 27.24 17.42 -19.67
CA ARG A 19 27.71 18.77 -19.37
C ARG A 19 27.64 19.01 -17.86
N GLU A 20 28.48 19.91 -17.34
CA GLU A 20 28.54 20.18 -15.89
C GLU A 20 27.17 20.58 -15.31
N ASP A 21 26.32 21.24 -16.09
CA ASP A 21 24.96 21.65 -15.74
C ASP A 21 23.89 20.54 -15.85
N GLU A 22 24.25 19.35 -16.31
CA GLU A 22 23.31 18.24 -16.54
C GLU A 22 23.42 17.12 -15.51
N THR A 23 24.34 17.24 -14.55
CA THR A 23 24.55 16.23 -13.50
C THR A 23 23.32 16.12 -12.59
N ILE A 24 23.12 14.93 -12.01
CA ILE A 24 22.05 14.73 -11.02
C ILE A 24 22.23 15.62 -9.79
N PHE A 25 23.49 15.92 -9.42
CA PHE A 25 23.85 16.78 -8.30
C PHE A 25 23.40 18.23 -8.53
N GLU A 26 23.66 18.78 -9.72
CA GLU A 26 23.15 20.11 -10.08
C GLU A 26 21.62 20.16 -10.16
N LYS A 27 20.99 19.11 -10.73
CA LYS A 27 19.52 19.01 -10.77
C LYS A 27 18.87 18.96 -9.37
N MET A 28 19.60 18.43 -8.39
CA MET A 28 19.18 18.39 -6.98
C MET A 28 19.64 19.62 -6.19
N GLU A 29 20.36 20.55 -6.81
CA GLU A 29 20.96 21.73 -6.17
C GLU A 29 21.86 21.38 -4.96
N ILE A 30 22.59 20.26 -5.05
CA ILE A 30 23.50 19.77 -4.00
C ILE A 30 24.82 19.33 -4.60
N SER A 31 25.95 19.69 -3.99
CA SER A 31 27.26 19.22 -4.46
C SER A 31 27.44 17.71 -4.20
N TYR A 32 28.34 17.07 -4.96
CA TYR A 32 28.68 15.66 -4.71
C TYR A 32 29.18 15.42 -3.28
N ASP A 33 30.05 16.29 -2.76
CA ASP A 33 30.62 16.15 -1.43
C ASP A 33 29.58 16.37 -0.34
N ASP A 34 28.66 17.34 -0.51
CA ASP A 34 27.57 17.55 0.43
C ASP A 34 26.59 16.37 0.41
N PHE A 35 26.26 15.85 -0.77
CA PHE A 35 25.38 14.67 -0.92
C PHE A 35 25.98 13.43 -0.26
N ARG A 36 27.26 13.13 -0.54
CA ARG A 36 27.97 11.97 0.03
C ARG A 36 28.04 12.03 1.55
N ASN A 37 28.19 13.22 2.12
CA ASN A 37 28.32 13.43 3.56
C ASN A 37 26.99 13.78 4.24
N HIS A 38 25.88 13.83 3.49
CA HIS A 38 24.56 14.11 4.02
C HIS A 38 24.17 13.00 5.01
N PRO A 39 23.57 13.31 6.17
CA PRO A 39 23.12 12.29 7.13
C PRO A 39 22.04 11.37 6.54
N GLU A 40 21.23 11.90 5.62
CA GLU A 40 20.11 11.19 4.98
C GLU A 40 20.14 11.35 3.45
N PRO A 41 21.11 10.73 2.74
CA PRO A 41 21.28 10.94 1.30
C PRO A 41 20.12 10.35 0.48
N VAL A 42 19.44 9.34 1.03
CA VAL A 42 18.24 8.75 0.40
C VAL A 42 17.09 9.75 0.39
N GLU A 43 16.88 10.51 1.46
CA GLU A 43 15.79 11.52 1.52
C GLU A 43 15.99 12.66 0.52
N VAL A 44 17.24 13.04 0.26
CA VAL A 44 17.58 14.00 -0.81
C VAL A 44 17.11 13.46 -2.17
N LEU A 45 17.40 12.19 -2.47
CA LEU A 45 16.93 11.53 -3.70
C LEU A 45 15.40 11.43 -3.75
N LYS A 46 14.75 11.04 -2.64
CA LYS A 46 13.27 10.94 -2.58
C LYS A 46 12.63 12.29 -2.88
N SER A 47 13.14 13.36 -2.27
CA SER A 47 12.62 14.73 -2.44
C SER A 47 12.75 15.22 -3.89
N TYR A 48 13.83 14.85 -4.57
CA TYR A 48 14.02 15.15 -5.99
C TYR A 48 13.05 14.39 -6.91
N TYR A 49 12.89 13.08 -6.70
CA TYR A 49 12.09 12.26 -7.62
C TYR A 49 10.58 12.31 -7.36
N ARG A 50 10.12 12.53 -6.12
CA ARG A 50 8.68 12.62 -5.78
C ARG A 50 7.88 13.54 -6.73
N PRO A 51 8.28 14.80 -6.99
CA PRO A 51 7.53 15.67 -7.90
C PRO A 51 7.59 15.26 -9.38
N LEU A 52 8.50 14.36 -9.75
CA LEU A 52 8.66 13.87 -11.13
C LEU A 52 7.77 12.65 -11.42
N LEU A 53 7.20 12.01 -10.40
CA LEU A 53 6.35 10.83 -10.55
C LEU A 53 4.97 11.22 -11.07
N SER A 54 4.50 10.50 -12.10
CA SER A 54 3.13 10.60 -12.59
C SER A 54 2.18 9.72 -11.76
N GLU A 55 0.87 9.96 -11.88
CA GLU A 55 -0.14 9.07 -11.30
C GLU A 55 0.11 7.62 -11.74
N GLY A 56 0.15 6.69 -10.79
CA GLY A 56 0.47 5.30 -11.07
C GLY A 56 1.96 5.02 -11.29
N GLN A 57 2.86 5.85 -10.74
CA GLN A 57 4.29 5.54 -10.62
C GLN A 57 4.76 5.60 -9.16
N THR A 58 5.72 4.74 -8.80
CA THR A 58 6.45 4.78 -7.53
C THR A 58 7.90 4.33 -7.75
N LEU A 59 8.82 4.73 -6.87
CA LEU A 59 10.17 4.18 -6.85
C LEU A 59 10.18 2.93 -5.98
N TRP A 60 10.74 1.84 -6.49
CA TRP A 60 10.78 0.56 -5.77
C TRP A 60 11.64 0.60 -4.48
N TRP A 61 12.51 1.61 -4.35
CA TRP A 61 13.33 1.89 -3.16
C TRP A 61 12.78 3.01 -2.25
N MET A 62 11.60 3.57 -2.56
CA MET A 62 10.89 4.49 -1.67
C MET A 62 9.98 3.73 -0.69
N GLY A 63 10.53 2.69 -0.06
CA GLY A 63 9.87 2.11 1.12
C GLY A 63 9.78 3.15 2.25
N ASN A 64 8.92 2.90 3.23
CA ASN A 64 8.85 3.71 4.43
C ASN A 64 10.18 3.64 5.20
N ASP A 65 10.62 4.72 5.84
CA ASP A 65 11.95 4.82 6.47
C ASP A 65 12.15 3.81 7.62
N GLU A 66 11.06 3.29 8.15
CA GLU A 66 11.07 2.23 9.17
C GLU A 66 11.29 0.82 8.61
N VAL A 67 11.08 0.60 7.31
CA VAL A 67 11.20 -0.71 6.65
C VAL A 67 12.23 -0.65 5.54
N ALA A 68 13.41 -1.25 5.79
CA ALA A 68 14.45 -1.41 4.79
C ALA A 68 13.88 -2.03 3.50
N THR A 69 14.23 -1.46 2.33
CA THR A 69 13.77 -1.96 1.04
C THR A 69 14.03 -3.47 0.95
N PRO A 70 13.00 -4.28 0.69
CA PRO A 70 13.15 -5.73 0.65
C PRO A 70 14.21 -6.13 -0.39
N PRO A 71 15.26 -6.88 0.01
CA PRO A 71 16.34 -7.25 -0.89
C PRO A 71 15.91 -8.30 -1.93
N VAL A 72 14.75 -8.92 -1.73
CA VAL A 72 14.21 -10.01 -2.56
C VAL A 72 12.79 -9.64 -2.98
N LEU A 73 12.51 -9.80 -4.28
CA LEU A 73 11.17 -9.69 -4.83
C LEU A 73 10.52 -11.07 -4.87
N THR A 74 9.31 -11.18 -4.31
CA THR A 74 8.54 -12.41 -4.20
C THR A 74 7.23 -12.29 -4.98
N MET A 75 6.92 -13.28 -5.80
CA MET A 75 5.62 -13.34 -6.48
C MET A 75 4.53 -13.73 -5.48
N TRP A 76 3.35 -13.12 -5.59
CA TRP A 76 2.22 -13.39 -4.69
C TRP A 76 1.89 -14.88 -4.55
N ASN A 77 1.96 -15.65 -5.63
CA ASN A 77 1.67 -17.10 -5.62
C ASN A 77 2.74 -17.96 -4.94
N ALA A 78 3.87 -17.37 -4.56
CA ALA A 78 4.91 -18.01 -3.75
C ALA A 78 4.75 -17.71 -2.25
N LEU A 79 3.78 -16.86 -1.87
CA LEU A 79 3.48 -16.59 -0.47
C LEU A 79 2.81 -17.78 0.19
N GLU A 80 3.03 -17.92 1.49
CA GLU A 80 2.22 -18.80 2.32
C GLU A 80 0.79 -18.26 2.42
N LYS A 81 -0.17 -19.16 2.63
CA LYS A 81 -1.59 -18.81 2.66
C LYS A 81 -1.92 -17.77 3.73
N ASP A 82 -1.27 -17.86 4.88
CA ASP A 82 -1.48 -16.93 6.01
C ASP A 82 -0.96 -15.53 5.66
N ALA A 83 0.14 -15.43 4.92
CA ALA A 83 0.65 -14.16 4.40
C ALA A 83 -0.29 -13.56 3.34
N GLU A 84 -0.81 -14.38 2.41
CA GLU A 84 -1.83 -13.91 1.45
C GLU A 84 -3.07 -13.35 2.17
N GLU A 85 -3.53 -14.05 3.20
CA GLU A 85 -4.68 -13.65 4.01
C GLU A 85 -4.43 -12.35 4.76
N TYR A 86 -3.26 -12.24 5.42
CA TYR A 86 -2.81 -11.05 6.12
C TYR A 86 -2.74 -9.84 5.19
N TYR A 87 -2.02 -9.93 4.07
CA TYR A 87 -1.89 -8.80 3.15
C TYR A 87 -3.22 -8.39 2.52
N THR A 88 -4.10 -9.35 2.25
CA THR A 88 -5.45 -9.02 1.76
C THR A 88 -6.23 -8.20 2.78
N ALA A 89 -6.22 -8.63 4.06
CA ALA A 89 -6.91 -7.92 5.13
C ALA A 89 -6.26 -6.57 5.46
N LYS A 90 -4.93 -6.50 5.52
CA LYS A 90 -4.17 -5.26 5.74
C LYS A 90 -4.45 -4.25 4.62
N GLY A 91 -4.57 -4.71 3.37
CA GLY A 91 -4.99 -3.85 2.28
C GLY A 91 -6.38 -3.23 2.50
N PHE A 92 -7.37 -3.99 2.96
CA PHE A 92 -8.68 -3.41 3.32
C PHE A 92 -8.59 -2.40 4.47
N ALA A 93 -7.75 -2.67 5.47
CA ALA A 93 -7.56 -1.78 6.61
C ALA A 93 -6.91 -0.43 6.20
N LEU A 94 -5.89 -0.48 5.36
CA LEU A 94 -5.10 0.70 4.98
C LEU A 94 -5.68 1.48 3.79
N PHE A 95 -6.37 0.81 2.87
CA PHE A 95 -6.81 1.40 1.60
C PHE A 95 -8.34 1.28 1.42
N PRO A 96 -9.13 2.17 2.06
CA PRO A 96 -10.59 2.22 1.95
C PRO A 96 -11.12 2.19 0.50
N GLU A 97 -10.38 2.79 -0.43
CA GLU A 97 -10.71 2.87 -1.85
C GLU A 97 -10.83 1.49 -2.52
N LEU A 98 -10.18 0.45 -2.01
CA LEU A 98 -10.31 -0.92 -2.56
C LEU A 98 -11.77 -1.38 -2.58
N ILE A 99 -12.59 -0.90 -1.64
CA ILE A 99 -14.00 -1.27 -1.49
C ILE A 99 -14.86 -0.48 -2.49
N ALA A 100 -14.84 0.86 -2.43
CA ALA A 100 -15.80 1.72 -3.11
C ALA A 100 -15.20 2.71 -4.14
N GLY A 101 -13.87 2.80 -4.25
CA GLY A 101 -13.19 3.73 -5.16
C GLY A 101 -13.30 3.36 -6.65
N ASP A 102 -12.72 4.19 -7.53
CA ASP A 102 -12.75 3.97 -8.97
C ASP A 102 -12.04 2.65 -9.33
N SER A 103 -12.77 1.77 -10.03
CA SER A 103 -12.28 0.49 -10.54
C SER A 103 -10.96 0.54 -11.32
N ARG A 104 -10.60 1.70 -11.90
CA ARG A 104 -9.37 1.89 -12.67
C ARG A 104 -8.14 2.13 -11.79
N THR A 105 -8.30 2.78 -10.65
CA THR A 105 -7.18 3.30 -9.85
C THR A 105 -7.15 2.78 -8.41
N LYS A 106 -8.25 2.23 -7.90
CA LYS A 106 -8.38 1.82 -6.49
C LYS A 106 -7.41 0.74 -6.00
N TYR A 107 -6.70 0.06 -6.92
CA TYR A 107 -5.71 -0.95 -6.57
C TYR A 107 -4.28 -0.41 -6.51
N THR A 108 -4.04 0.80 -7.04
CA THR A 108 -2.70 1.34 -7.25
C THR A 108 -1.90 1.45 -5.96
N ARG A 109 -2.50 2.01 -4.90
CA ARG A 109 -1.83 2.20 -3.60
C ARG A 109 -1.46 0.87 -2.94
N MET A 110 -2.35 -0.12 -3.00
CA MET A 110 -2.07 -1.47 -2.52
C MET A 110 -0.95 -2.16 -3.31
N VAL A 111 -0.92 -2.01 -4.65
CA VAL A 111 0.18 -2.56 -5.47
C VAL A 111 1.51 -1.95 -5.06
N PHE A 112 1.56 -0.63 -4.88
CA PHE A 112 2.79 0.05 -4.47
C PHE A 112 3.24 -0.39 -3.09
N TRP A 113 2.36 -0.34 -2.10
CA TRP A 113 2.66 -0.79 -0.75
C TRP A 113 3.22 -2.22 -0.69
N LEU A 114 2.63 -3.15 -1.45
CA LEU A 114 3.16 -4.52 -1.55
C LEU A 114 4.59 -4.56 -2.09
N VAL A 115 4.87 -3.80 -3.16
CA VAL A 115 6.18 -3.81 -3.82
C VAL A 115 7.23 -3.09 -2.98
N THR A 116 6.94 -1.89 -2.48
CA THR A 116 7.90 -1.03 -1.79
C THR A 116 8.15 -1.46 -0.35
N ASN A 117 7.13 -1.94 0.36
CA ASN A 117 7.24 -2.27 1.78
C ASN A 117 7.48 -3.77 2.02
N HIS A 118 7.04 -4.63 1.09
CA HIS A 118 7.09 -6.08 1.27
C HIS A 118 7.79 -6.84 0.13
N GLY A 119 8.18 -6.17 -0.96
CA GLY A 119 8.82 -6.81 -2.10
C GLY A 119 7.89 -7.80 -2.81
N VAL A 120 6.58 -7.68 -2.62
CA VAL A 120 5.59 -8.61 -3.16
C VAL A 120 5.01 -8.09 -4.47
N ILE A 121 5.04 -8.93 -5.49
CA ILE A 121 4.48 -8.62 -6.82
C ILE A 121 3.23 -9.45 -7.07
N ASN A 122 2.11 -8.78 -7.38
CA ASN A 122 0.86 -9.44 -7.78
C ASN A 122 0.34 -8.89 -9.13
N HIS A 123 0.40 -9.71 -10.17
CA HIS A 123 -0.05 -9.37 -11.52
C HIS A 123 -1.58 -9.34 -11.68
N ALA A 124 -2.34 -9.87 -10.71
CA ALA A 124 -3.79 -10.02 -10.78
C ALA A 124 -4.46 -9.63 -9.45
N LEU A 125 -4.00 -8.54 -8.82
CA LEU A 125 -4.47 -8.12 -7.49
C LEU A 125 -5.99 -7.93 -7.41
N ARG A 126 -6.62 -7.45 -8.49
CA ARG A 126 -8.09 -7.30 -8.60
C ARG A 126 -8.83 -8.58 -8.21
N ASP A 127 -8.31 -9.74 -8.58
CA ASP A 127 -9.00 -11.01 -8.36
C ASP A 127 -9.00 -11.43 -6.88
N LYS A 128 -8.10 -10.84 -6.07
CA LYS A 128 -8.08 -11.01 -4.60
C LYS A 128 -9.14 -10.18 -3.89
N TYR A 129 -9.58 -9.06 -4.49
CA TYR A 129 -10.52 -8.11 -3.87
C TYR A 129 -11.90 -8.08 -4.51
N SER A 130 -12.01 -8.14 -5.83
CA SER A 130 -13.28 -7.90 -6.53
C SER A 130 -13.56 -8.82 -7.72
N GLY A 131 -12.63 -9.70 -8.11
CA GLY A 131 -12.80 -10.54 -9.29
C GLY A 131 -14.03 -11.45 -9.16
N GLY A 132 -15.02 -11.33 -10.04
CA GLY A 132 -16.22 -12.18 -10.06
C GLY A 132 -17.57 -11.49 -9.83
N GLY A 133 -17.66 -10.16 -9.91
CA GLY A 133 -18.94 -9.44 -10.03
C GLY A 133 -19.70 -9.27 -8.71
N ARG A 134 -20.90 -9.86 -8.62
CA ARG A 134 -21.84 -9.71 -7.48
C ARG A 134 -22.01 -11.04 -6.76
N LYS A 135 -22.29 -11.01 -5.45
CA LYS A 135 -22.47 -12.20 -4.61
C LYS A 135 -23.45 -11.94 -3.47
N ASP A 136 -24.19 -12.98 -3.12
CA ASP A 136 -25.10 -12.98 -1.97
C ASP A 136 -24.35 -13.45 -0.72
N PHE A 137 -24.65 -12.84 0.42
CA PHE A 137 -24.05 -13.22 1.70
C PHE A 137 -24.86 -12.73 2.90
N THR A 138 -24.55 -13.29 4.07
CA THR A 138 -25.23 -12.95 5.32
C THR A 138 -24.30 -12.21 6.26
N ILE A 139 -24.77 -11.12 6.86
CA ILE A 139 -24.12 -10.44 7.98
C ILE A 139 -25.06 -10.54 9.16
N ASN A 140 -24.60 -11.13 10.27
CA ASN A 140 -25.31 -11.16 11.55
C ASN A 140 -26.79 -11.59 11.43
N GLY A 141 -27.06 -12.59 10.58
CA GLY A 141 -28.40 -13.14 10.32
C GLY A 141 -29.22 -12.41 9.25
N VAL A 142 -28.78 -11.25 8.77
CA VAL A 142 -29.44 -10.50 7.68
C VAL A 142 -28.83 -10.87 6.33
N GLU A 143 -29.69 -11.22 5.37
CA GLU A 143 -29.29 -11.60 4.02
C GLU A 143 -29.15 -10.36 3.12
N TYR A 144 -28.02 -10.28 2.41
CA TYR A 144 -27.73 -9.25 1.43
C TYR A 144 -27.56 -9.89 0.05
N GLN A 145 -28.48 -9.57 -0.86
CA GLN A 145 -28.53 -10.14 -2.20
C GLN A 145 -27.91 -9.21 -3.25
N GLY A 146 -27.22 -9.81 -4.21
CA GLY A 146 -26.61 -9.16 -5.35
C GLY A 146 -25.71 -8.01 -4.94
N LYS A 147 -24.90 -8.12 -3.89
CA LYS A 147 -23.96 -7.04 -3.51
C LYS A 147 -22.62 -7.22 -4.24
N PRO A 148 -21.82 -6.16 -4.44
CA PRO A 148 -20.47 -6.29 -5.01
C PRO A 148 -19.64 -7.33 -4.25
N LYS A 149 -18.94 -8.22 -4.97
CA LYS A 149 -18.18 -9.33 -4.37
C LYS A 149 -17.10 -8.87 -3.38
N VAL A 150 -16.59 -7.65 -3.54
CA VAL A 150 -15.65 -7.06 -2.57
C VAL A 150 -16.21 -6.98 -1.16
N LEU A 151 -17.52 -6.71 -0.99
CA LEU A 151 -18.17 -6.69 0.31
C LEU A 151 -18.29 -8.11 0.92
N TYR A 152 -18.47 -9.13 0.08
CA TYR A 152 -18.42 -10.51 0.54
C TYR A 152 -17.02 -10.88 1.04
N ILE A 153 -15.97 -10.53 0.28
CA ILE A 153 -14.59 -10.81 0.65
C ILE A 153 -14.21 -10.07 1.93
N LEU A 154 -14.61 -8.80 2.05
CA LEU A 154 -14.47 -8.01 3.27
C LEU A 154 -15.15 -8.69 4.45
N ASN A 155 -16.41 -9.13 4.29
CA ASN A 155 -17.16 -9.83 5.34
C ASN A 155 -16.45 -11.13 5.78
N CYS A 156 -15.86 -11.89 4.85
CA CYS A 156 -15.07 -13.08 5.19
C CYS A 156 -13.82 -12.76 6.02
N LYS A 157 -13.28 -11.53 5.92
CA LYS A 157 -12.06 -11.08 6.58
C LYS A 157 -12.31 -10.07 7.70
N LYS A 158 -13.58 -9.78 8.03
CA LYS A 158 -13.98 -8.64 8.86
C LYS A 158 -13.29 -8.59 10.22
N ASN A 159 -13.09 -9.74 10.86
CA ASN A 159 -12.46 -9.80 12.18
C ASN A 159 -10.99 -9.39 12.12
N LEU A 160 -10.25 -9.89 11.13
CA LEU A 160 -8.84 -9.54 10.93
C LEU A 160 -8.71 -8.07 10.47
N VAL A 161 -9.60 -7.58 9.60
CA VAL A 161 -9.61 -6.17 9.21
C VAL A 161 -9.85 -5.27 10.43
N LYS A 162 -10.84 -5.60 11.26
CA LYS A 162 -11.13 -4.86 12.51
C LYS A 162 -9.91 -4.85 13.44
N GLU A 163 -9.29 -6.00 13.63
CA GLU A 163 -8.08 -6.12 14.45
C GLU A 163 -6.94 -5.24 13.93
N LEU A 164 -6.65 -5.32 12.63
CA LEU A 164 -5.57 -4.55 12.02
C LEU A 164 -5.79 -3.04 12.09
N ILE A 165 -7.03 -2.57 11.96
CA ILE A 165 -7.37 -1.13 12.12
C ILE A 165 -7.14 -0.69 13.58
N LEU A 166 -7.61 -1.48 14.55
CA LEU A 166 -7.53 -1.13 15.97
C LEU A 166 -6.11 -1.22 16.52
N GLN A 167 -5.26 -2.10 15.96
CA GLN A 167 -3.88 -2.31 16.41
C GLN A 167 -2.84 -1.49 15.63
N ALA A 168 -3.19 -0.97 14.44
CA ALA A 168 -2.27 -0.14 13.66
C ALA A 168 -1.85 1.11 14.44
N ASP A 169 -0.60 1.50 14.25
CA ASP A 169 -0.08 2.74 14.81
C ASP A 169 -0.72 3.96 14.11
N HIS A 170 -0.71 5.11 14.79
CA HIS A 170 -1.36 6.31 14.27
C HIS A 170 -0.66 6.86 13.04
N GLU A 171 0.64 6.62 12.87
CA GLU A 171 1.42 7.21 11.78
C GLU A 171 1.15 6.47 10.47
N GLU A 172 1.15 5.14 10.49
CA GLU A 172 0.75 4.28 9.37
C GLU A 172 -0.67 4.62 8.90
N LEU A 173 -1.61 4.80 9.85
CA LEU A 173 -2.98 5.17 9.52
C LEU A 173 -3.05 6.61 8.96
N ARG A 174 -2.35 7.57 9.54
CA ARG A 174 -2.30 8.95 9.03
C ARG A 174 -1.75 8.99 7.61
N GLU A 175 -0.66 8.27 7.35
CA GLU A 175 -0.04 8.19 6.04
C GLU A 175 -1.00 7.58 4.99
N HIS A 176 -1.64 6.46 5.31
CA HIS A 176 -2.46 5.73 4.35
C HIS A 176 -3.92 6.21 4.27
N TRP A 177 -4.45 6.86 5.30
CA TRP A 177 -5.79 7.45 5.25
C TRP A 177 -5.78 8.90 4.80
N GLU A 178 -4.61 9.54 4.75
CA GLU A 178 -4.44 10.96 4.41
C GLU A 178 -5.24 11.86 5.35
N GLU A 179 -5.29 11.47 6.63
CA GLU A 179 -6.07 12.11 7.70
C GLU A 179 -5.13 12.68 8.76
N GLU A 180 -5.26 13.97 9.10
CA GLU A 180 -4.41 14.61 10.10
C GLU A 180 -4.59 13.99 11.50
N TYR A 181 -5.82 13.57 11.82
CA TYR A 181 -6.20 13.04 13.12
C TYR A 181 -6.76 11.62 13.02
N ILE A 182 -6.26 10.73 13.87
CA ILE A 182 -6.70 9.33 13.96
C ILE A 182 -7.41 9.13 15.30
N TYR A 183 -8.67 8.69 15.26
CA TYR A 183 -9.43 8.37 16.47
C TYR A 183 -8.92 7.09 17.14
N GLU A 184 -9.34 6.87 18.38
CA GLU A 184 -9.03 5.66 19.16
C GLU A 184 -10.27 4.78 19.36
N GLY A 185 -10.03 3.50 19.70
CA GLY A 185 -11.10 2.55 19.99
C GLY A 185 -12.09 2.38 18.84
N ASP A 186 -13.37 2.22 19.18
CA ASP A 186 -14.42 1.99 18.18
C ASP A 186 -14.64 3.19 17.24
N GLU A 187 -14.34 4.42 17.68
CA GLU A 187 -14.44 5.62 16.84
C GLU A 187 -13.45 5.58 15.67
N ARG A 188 -12.30 4.89 15.83
CA ARG A 188 -11.38 4.63 14.73
C ARG A 188 -12.03 3.78 13.63
N LEU A 189 -12.83 2.79 14.01
CA LEU A 189 -13.52 1.95 13.05
C LEU A 189 -14.63 2.72 12.33
N ARG A 190 -15.35 3.61 13.04
CA ARG A 190 -16.30 4.53 12.42
C ARG A 190 -15.62 5.47 11.44
N GLN A 191 -14.44 6.01 11.77
CA GLN A 191 -13.62 6.82 10.87
C GLN A 191 -13.30 6.04 9.59
N TRP A 192 -12.80 4.82 9.71
CA TRP A 192 -12.54 3.96 8.54
C TRP A 192 -13.78 3.73 7.69
N ILE A 193 -14.95 3.47 8.30
CA ILE A 193 -16.22 3.31 7.57
C ILE A 193 -16.59 4.59 6.80
N ASN A 194 -16.40 5.76 7.42
CA ASN A 194 -16.64 7.05 6.77
C ASN A 194 -15.67 7.29 5.60
N LEU A 195 -14.40 6.90 5.76
CA LEU A 195 -13.42 6.94 4.68
C LEU A 195 -13.84 6.02 3.54
N VAL A 196 -14.29 4.80 3.80
CA VAL A 196 -14.80 3.90 2.74
C VAL A 196 -15.98 4.55 2.00
N ALA A 197 -16.88 5.21 2.72
CA ALA A 197 -18.04 5.88 2.15
C ALA A 197 -17.69 7.13 1.34
N SER A 198 -16.58 7.80 1.63
CA SER A 198 -16.14 8.98 0.86
C SER A 198 -15.53 8.62 -0.50
N GLN A 199 -15.12 7.35 -0.69
CA GLN A 199 -14.50 6.89 -1.95
C GLN A 199 -15.50 6.65 -3.07
N GLY A 200 -16.77 6.36 -2.75
CA GLY A 200 -17.79 6.05 -3.75
C GLY A 200 -19.06 5.43 -3.18
N ASP A 201 -19.90 4.87 -4.06
CA ASP A 201 -21.22 4.35 -3.68
C ASP A 201 -21.11 3.03 -2.90
N VAL A 202 -21.38 3.11 -1.60
CA VAL A 202 -21.42 1.97 -0.67
C VAL A 202 -22.43 2.24 0.44
N GLU A 203 -23.19 1.22 0.79
CA GLU A 203 -24.19 1.31 1.85
C GLU A 203 -23.51 1.33 3.23
N MET A 204 -23.39 2.51 3.85
CA MET A 204 -22.75 2.65 5.17
C MET A 204 -23.40 1.79 6.25
N SER A 205 -24.73 1.68 6.27
CA SER A 205 -25.46 0.84 7.23
C SER A 205 -25.03 -0.63 7.16
N LEU A 206 -24.66 -1.12 5.98
CA LEU A 206 -24.12 -2.47 5.80
C LEU A 206 -22.76 -2.60 6.48
N LEU A 207 -21.88 -1.60 6.35
CA LEU A 207 -20.56 -1.60 6.98
C LEU A 207 -20.66 -1.50 8.52
N TYR A 208 -21.48 -0.60 9.04
CA TYR A 208 -21.76 -0.53 10.49
C TYR A 208 -22.27 -1.86 11.03
N HIS A 209 -23.22 -2.48 10.32
CA HIS A 209 -23.72 -3.80 10.70
C HIS A 209 -22.66 -4.90 10.61
N MET A 210 -21.77 -4.86 9.61
CA MET A 210 -20.67 -5.82 9.45
C MET A 210 -19.69 -5.79 10.61
N PHE A 211 -19.36 -4.59 11.09
CA PHE A 211 -18.32 -4.35 12.09
C PHE A 211 -18.82 -4.18 13.52
N GLU A 212 -20.15 -4.17 13.70
CA GLU A 212 -20.84 -4.09 15.00
C GLU A 212 -20.49 -2.83 15.78
N VAL A 213 -20.47 -1.69 15.08
CA VAL A 213 -20.22 -0.35 15.63
C VAL A 213 -21.35 0.61 15.30
#